data_AF-A0A7X3QLV0-F1
#
_entry.id   AF-A0A7X3QLV0-F1
#
_cell.length_a   1.000
_cell.length_b   1.000
_cell.length_c   1.000
_cell.angle_alpha   90.00
_cell.angle_beta   90.00
_cell.angle_gamma   90.00
#
_symmetry.space_group_name_H-M   'P 1'
#
loop_
_entity.id
_entity.type
_entity.pdbx_description
1 polymer ?
#
loop_
_entity_poly.entity_id
_entity_poly.type
_entity_poly.pdbx_seq_one_letter_code
_entity_poly.pdbx_strand_id
1 'polypeptide(L)'
;YPTPYSLLHPLLQLPHPRPHQNPDRHPAAGARPHDSAREIISEAIQRLASDVVSEATLTSVPLPNDEMKGRLIGREGRNIRAIEKATGVDLIIDDTPEAVTISCFDPIRREVARLALTKLVTDGRIHPARIEDMVAKTEKDLQEAIRKTGENTVRDVGVRGLNKELIHLLGRLQYRFSYGENVLQHSVEVAYLAAAMAAEIGANVRVAKMGGLLHDIGKALTHEIEGPHAEIGAEVATKNKVPKPVIAAIAEHHDDDHSSPESFLVAAADAISAARPGARRDTVEHYLKRLQALEQVGMAFDGVEKCYAIQAGREIRILVKPEDIDDLAANNMARNVVKKIEQELTYPGQIKVTVIRENRAVEYAR
;
A
#
# COMPACT_ATOMS: atom_id res chain seq x y z
N TYR A 1 -1.40 30.39 -56.93
CA TYR A 1 -0.31 30.35 -57.90
C TYR A 1 1.02 30.24 -57.18
N PRO A 2 1.59 29.03 -57.08
CA PRO A 2 2.99 28.80 -56.74
C PRO A 2 3.87 28.61 -58.01
N THR A 3 5.20 28.60 -57.80
CA THR A 3 6.31 28.17 -58.70
C THR A 3 6.79 29.21 -59.74
N PRO A 4 8.04 29.11 -60.31
CA PRO A 4 8.96 27.96 -60.33
C PRO A 4 10.50 28.21 -60.21
N TYR A 5 11.22 27.17 -59.74
CA TYR A 5 12.55 26.64 -60.17
C TYR A 5 13.79 27.60 -60.17
N SER A 6 15.02 27.22 -59.84
CA SER A 6 15.79 25.96 -59.88
C SER A 6 17.12 26.21 -59.15
N LEU A 7 17.71 25.23 -58.46
CA LEU A 7 18.99 24.54 -58.77
C LEU A 7 19.52 24.11 -57.37
N LEU A 8 20.02 22.92 -57.02
CA LEU A 8 20.51 21.72 -57.71
C LEU A 8 20.52 20.58 -56.67
N HIS A 9 20.11 19.37 -57.07
CA HIS A 9 20.52 18.10 -56.46
C HIS A 9 21.53 17.44 -57.42
N PRO A 10 22.55 16.71 -56.94
CA PRO A 10 22.57 15.25 -57.19
C PRO A 10 23.32 14.50 -56.05
N LEU A 11 22.83 13.47 -55.35
CA LEU A 11 22.72 12.03 -55.68
C LEU A 11 22.56 11.33 -54.30
N LEU A 12 21.52 10.55 -53.99
CA LEU A 12 21.36 9.12 -54.29
C LEU A 12 22.59 8.25 -53.97
N GLN A 13 22.64 7.72 -52.74
CA GLN A 13 23.18 6.38 -52.48
C GLN A 13 22.25 5.61 -51.54
N LEU A 14 21.60 4.61 -52.13
CA LEU A 14 20.85 3.54 -51.48
C LEU A 14 21.82 2.70 -50.63
N PRO A 15 21.42 2.17 -49.46
CA PRO A 15 22.23 1.16 -48.80
C PRO A 15 22.17 -0.16 -49.60
N HIS A 16 23.35 -0.64 -50.00
CA HIS A 16 23.57 -1.92 -50.66
C HIS A 16 22.97 -3.11 -49.90
N PRO A 17 22.61 -4.21 -50.61
CA PRO A 17 22.11 -5.43 -50.01
C PRO A 17 23.21 -6.13 -49.19
N ARG A 18 22.83 -6.68 -48.03
CA ARG A 18 23.71 -7.48 -47.18
C ARG A 18 24.24 -8.68 -47.98
N PRO A 19 25.52 -9.07 -47.80
CA PRO A 19 26.09 -10.19 -48.52
C PRO A 19 25.44 -11.51 -48.09
N HIS A 20 25.36 -12.42 -49.05
CA HIS A 20 24.90 -13.80 -48.94
C HIS A 20 25.18 -14.46 -47.58
N GLN A 21 24.13 -14.97 -46.95
CA GLN A 21 24.26 -15.94 -45.87
C GLN A 21 24.85 -17.23 -46.46
N ASN A 22 26.03 -17.56 -45.97
CA ASN A 22 26.72 -18.83 -46.16
C ASN A 22 25.87 -19.95 -45.49
N PRO A 23 25.46 -21.03 -46.18
CA PRO A 23 24.56 -22.04 -45.61
C PRO A 23 25.22 -22.99 -44.61
N ASP A 24 26.54 -22.90 -44.38
CA ASP A 24 27.27 -23.81 -43.50
C ASP A 24 27.75 -23.14 -42.20
N ARG A 25 26.80 -22.82 -41.31
CA ARG A 25 27.12 -22.64 -39.88
C ARG A 25 26.32 -23.63 -39.05
N HIS A 26 26.97 -24.76 -38.75
CA HIS A 26 26.61 -25.59 -37.61
C HIS A 26 26.40 -24.72 -36.35
N PRO A 27 25.41 -25.04 -35.50
CA PRO A 27 25.19 -24.28 -34.28
C PRO A 27 26.38 -24.53 -33.35
N ALA A 28 27.14 -23.49 -33.08
CA ALA A 28 28.14 -23.52 -32.02
C ALA A 28 27.40 -23.69 -30.68
N ALA A 29 27.47 -24.91 -30.15
CA ALA A 29 27.17 -25.20 -28.76
C ALA A 29 28.06 -24.33 -27.87
N GLY A 30 27.48 -23.37 -27.14
CA GLY A 30 28.29 -22.50 -26.27
C GLY A 30 27.64 -21.26 -25.67
N ALA A 31 26.33 -21.02 -25.80
CA ALA A 31 25.68 -20.03 -24.94
C ALA A 31 25.66 -20.61 -23.51
N ARG A 32 26.50 -20.07 -22.62
CA ARG A 32 26.53 -20.50 -21.21
C ARG A 32 25.16 -20.19 -20.60
N PRO A 33 24.50 -21.13 -19.90
CA PRO A 33 23.16 -20.92 -19.32
C PRO A 33 23.01 -19.64 -18.49
N HIS A 34 24.12 -19.17 -17.88
CA HIS A 34 24.17 -17.92 -17.12
C HIS A 34 23.98 -16.64 -17.95
N ASP A 35 24.45 -16.62 -19.19
CA ASP A 35 24.34 -15.43 -20.07
C ASP A 35 22.87 -15.28 -20.55
N SER A 36 22.22 -16.39 -20.91
CA SER A 36 20.77 -16.39 -21.23
C SER A 36 19.89 -16.00 -20.05
N ALA A 37 20.15 -16.52 -18.84
CA ALA A 37 19.34 -16.16 -17.66
C ALA A 37 19.43 -14.66 -17.33
N ARG A 38 20.63 -14.07 -17.47
CA ARG A 38 20.83 -12.62 -17.31
C ARG A 38 20.12 -11.81 -18.38
N GLU A 39 20.17 -12.25 -19.64
CA GLU A 39 19.48 -11.59 -20.74
C GLU A 39 17.96 -11.62 -20.55
N ILE A 40 17.40 -12.76 -20.16
CA ILE A 40 15.95 -12.93 -19.88
C ILE A 40 15.50 -12.00 -18.76
N ILE A 41 16.21 -12.00 -17.62
CA ILE A 41 15.88 -11.12 -16.49
C ILE A 41 16.00 -9.65 -16.89
N SER A 42 17.05 -9.29 -17.64
CA SER A 42 17.27 -7.90 -18.08
C SER A 42 16.20 -7.42 -19.05
N GLU A 43 15.78 -8.26 -20.00
CA GLU A 43 14.73 -7.93 -20.96
C GLU A 43 13.36 -7.82 -20.29
N ALA A 44 13.06 -8.72 -19.33
CA ALA A 44 11.84 -8.67 -18.54
C ALA A 44 11.77 -7.39 -17.68
N ILE A 45 12.88 -6.99 -17.05
CA ILE A 45 13.00 -5.73 -16.29
C ILE A 45 12.82 -4.52 -17.21
N GLN A 46 13.50 -4.47 -18.36
CA GLN A 46 13.43 -3.34 -19.29
C GLN A 46 12.02 -3.10 -19.83
N ARG A 47 11.24 -4.16 -20.07
CA ARG A 47 9.86 -4.04 -20.58
C ARG A 47 8.86 -3.49 -19.55
N LEU A 48 9.19 -3.53 -18.25
CA LEU A 48 8.30 -3.15 -17.15
C LEU A 48 8.74 -1.89 -16.40
N ALA A 49 9.83 -1.24 -16.81
CA ALA A 49 10.27 0.01 -16.22
C ALA A 49 9.23 1.13 -16.46
N SER A 50 8.33 1.31 -15.49
CA SER A 50 7.40 2.44 -15.41
C SER A 50 7.69 3.26 -14.16
N ASP A 51 7.38 4.56 -14.20
CA ASP A 51 7.59 5.47 -13.08
C ASP A 51 6.59 5.18 -11.95
N VAL A 52 7.03 4.54 -10.87
CA VAL A 52 6.20 4.33 -9.68
C VAL A 52 6.31 5.55 -8.77
N VAL A 53 5.18 6.18 -8.46
CA VAL A 53 5.09 7.30 -7.51
C VAL A 53 4.78 6.76 -6.12
N SER A 54 5.63 7.07 -5.14
CA SER A 54 5.40 6.72 -3.75
C SER A 54 4.51 7.74 -3.03
N GLU A 55 3.33 7.31 -2.57
CA GLU A 55 2.50 8.12 -1.67
C GLU A 55 2.60 7.66 -0.21
N ALA A 56 2.54 8.64 0.71
CA ALA A 56 2.77 8.46 2.14
C ALA A 56 1.53 7.90 2.88
N THR A 57 1.78 7.28 4.04
CA THR A 57 0.75 6.73 4.96
C THR A 57 -0.13 7.82 5.59
N LEU A 58 0.31 9.09 5.53
CA LEU A 58 -0.45 10.25 5.94
C LEU A 58 -1.02 10.94 4.70
N THR A 59 -2.33 11.08 4.69
CA THR A 59 -3.04 11.79 3.63
C THR A 59 -3.36 13.20 4.13
N SER A 60 -2.67 14.20 3.59
CA SER A 60 -2.99 15.60 3.84
C SER A 60 -3.98 16.10 2.79
N VAL A 61 -5.05 16.74 3.24
CA VAL A 61 -6.02 17.41 2.36
C VAL A 61 -5.75 18.91 2.43
N PRO A 62 -5.33 19.55 1.32
CA PRO A 62 -5.16 21.00 1.29
C PRO A 62 -6.52 21.69 1.38
N LEU A 63 -6.55 22.79 2.12
CA LEU A 63 -7.71 23.65 2.31
C LEU A 63 -7.46 24.99 1.62
N PRO A 64 -8.51 25.65 1.10
CA PRO A 64 -8.35 26.92 0.41
C PRO A 64 -8.01 28.10 1.34
N ASN A 65 -8.30 27.99 2.64
CA ASN A 65 -8.03 29.00 3.67
C ASN A 65 -8.38 28.46 5.08
N ASP A 66 -7.96 29.20 6.11
CA ASP A 66 -8.28 28.89 7.51
C ASP A 66 -9.76 29.07 7.88
N GLU A 67 -10.53 29.86 7.13
CA GLU A 67 -11.99 29.94 7.33
C GLU A 67 -12.63 28.56 7.06
N MET A 68 -12.17 27.88 6.02
CA MET A 68 -12.63 26.53 5.69
C MET A 68 -12.16 25.50 6.72
N LYS A 69 -10.96 25.66 7.27
CA LYS A 69 -10.48 24.87 8.42
C LYS A 69 -11.42 25.05 9.62
N GLY A 70 -11.83 26.28 9.93
CA GLY A 70 -12.82 26.59 10.97
C GLY A 70 -14.21 25.99 10.71
N ARG A 71 -14.67 25.99 9.47
CA ARG A 71 -15.96 25.35 9.08
C ARG A 71 -15.89 23.82 9.16
N LEU A 72 -14.76 23.21 8.81
CA LEU A 72 -14.51 21.78 8.98
C LEU A 72 -14.53 21.38 10.46
N ILE A 73 -13.93 22.18 11.35
CA ILE A 73 -14.04 22.01 12.81
C ILE A 73 -15.51 22.12 13.25
N GLY A 74 -16.17 23.21 12.84
CA GLY A 74 -17.50 23.55 13.30
C GLY A 74 -17.50 23.99 14.77
N ARG A 75 -18.64 24.52 15.24
CA ARG A 75 -18.78 24.92 16.65
C ARG A 75 -18.58 23.70 17.55
N GLU A 76 -17.71 23.81 18.55
CA GLU A 76 -17.38 22.74 19.51
C GLU A 76 -16.86 21.44 18.86
N GLY A 77 -16.29 21.52 17.65
CA GLY A 77 -15.81 20.33 16.93
C GLY A 77 -16.91 19.45 16.36
N ARG A 78 -18.17 19.93 16.29
CA ARG A 78 -19.32 19.13 15.86
C ARG A 78 -19.15 18.50 14.47
N ASN A 79 -18.48 19.20 13.56
CA ASN A 79 -18.38 18.80 12.16
C ASN A 79 -17.25 17.77 12.00
N ILE A 80 -16.11 17.97 12.66
CA ILE A 80 -15.05 16.94 12.73
C ILE A 80 -15.60 15.65 13.30
N ARG A 81 -16.27 15.70 14.46
CA ARG A 81 -16.86 14.50 15.07
C ARG A 81 -17.86 13.80 14.15
N ALA A 82 -18.61 14.56 13.35
CA ALA A 82 -19.51 13.98 12.35
C ALA A 82 -18.74 13.29 11.21
N ILE A 83 -17.64 13.87 10.74
CA ILE A 83 -16.78 13.25 9.70
C ILE A 83 -16.11 11.99 10.25
N GLU A 84 -15.50 12.06 11.43
CA GLU A 84 -14.86 10.93 12.11
C GLU A 84 -15.86 9.80 12.36
N LYS A 85 -17.07 10.13 12.85
CA LYS A 85 -18.14 9.15 13.05
C LYS A 85 -18.62 8.53 11.74
N ALA A 86 -18.77 9.32 10.67
CA ALA A 86 -19.28 8.84 9.40
C ALA A 86 -18.27 8.00 8.63
N THR A 87 -16.97 8.28 8.77
CA THR A 87 -15.89 7.64 7.99
C THR A 87 -15.08 6.62 8.79
N GLY A 88 -15.12 6.69 10.12
CA GLY A 88 -14.31 5.86 11.01
C GLY A 88 -12.81 6.17 10.95
N VAL A 89 -12.44 7.42 10.64
CA VAL A 89 -11.05 7.92 10.64
C VAL A 89 -10.86 8.93 11.77
N ASP A 90 -9.60 9.22 12.11
CA ASP A 90 -9.24 10.33 12.99
C ASP A 90 -8.74 11.52 12.15
N LEU A 91 -9.29 12.71 12.40
CA LEU A 91 -8.84 13.94 11.74
C LEU A 91 -7.90 14.71 12.67
N ILE A 92 -6.63 14.79 12.28
CA ILE A 92 -5.63 15.53 13.03
C ILE A 92 -5.59 16.95 12.48
N ILE A 93 -5.90 17.89 13.38
CA ILE A 93 -5.75 19.31 13.13
C ILE A 93 -4.59 19.81 13.98
N ASP A 94 -3.50 20.12 13.30
CA ASP A 94 -2.30 20.68 13.90
C ASP A 94 -2.10 22.15 13.47
N ASP A 95 -0.96 22.71 13.87
CA ASP A 95 -0.56 24.08 13.54
C ASP A 95 -0.20 24.27 12.07
N THR A 96 -0.30 23.23 11.23
CA THR A 96 -0.09 23.36 9.78
C THR A 96 -1.20 24.23 9.19
N PRO A 97 -0.86 25.38 8.59
CA PRO A 97 -1.84 26.23 7.93
C PRO A 97 -2.52 25.49 6.78
N GLU A 98 -3.79 25.79 6.54
CA GLU A 98 -4.47 25.41 5.28
C GLU A 98 -4.43 23.90 4.95
N ALA A 99 -4.32 23.02 5.97
CA ALA A 99 -4.31 21.58 5.77
C ALA A 99 -4.99 20.83 6.92
N VAL A 100 -5.53 19.66 6.61
CA VAL A 100 -6.02 18.67 7.58
C VAL A 100 -5.41 17.31 7.26
N THR A 101 -4.94 16.62 8.30
CA THR A 101 -4.30 15.32 8.16
C THR A 101 -5.28 14.21 8.53
N ILE A 102 -5.41 13.20 7.66
CA ILE A 102 -6.25 12.03 7.90
C ILE A 102 -5.38 10.89 8.42
N SER A 103 -5.76 10.33 9.57
CA SER A 103 -5.13 9.15 10.16
C SER A 103 -6.12 8.00 10.18
N CYS A 104 -5.78 6.90 9.47
CA CYS A 104 -6.54 5.65 9.50
C CYS A 104 -5.68 4.51 8.93
N PHE A 105 -5.78 3.33 9.54
CA PHE A 105 -5.09 2.13 9.09
C PHE A 105 -5.78 1.45 7.89
N ASP A 106 -7.09 1.61 7.77
CA ASP A 106 -7.87 1.11 6.64
C ASP A 106 -7.69 2.07 5.44
N PRO A 107 -7.02 1.62 4.36
CA PRO A 107 -6.77 2.47 3.20
C PRO A 107 -8.06 2.92 2.50
N ILE A 108 -9.12 2.11 2.55
CA ILE A 108 -10.40 2.41 1.91
C ILE A 108 -11.12 3.51 2.67
N ARG A 109 -11.22 3.39 4.01
CA ARG A 109 -11.82 4.46 4.84
C ARG A 109 -11.08 5.78 4.72
N ARG A 110 -9.75 5.73 4.72
CA ARG A 110 -8.89 6.89 4.51
C ARG A 110 -9.19 7.57 3.16
N GLU A 111 -9.36 6.79 2.10
CA GLU A 111 -9.68 7.31 0.78
C GLU A 111 -11.11 7.88 0.71
N VAL A 112 -12.10 7.22 1.32
CA VAL A 112 -13.47 7.76 1.45
C VAL A 112 -13.43 9.11 2.15
N ALA A 113 -12.71 9.22 3.27
CA ALA A 113 -12.57 10.47 4.00
C ALA A 113 -11.90 11.57 3.16
N ARG A 114 -10.80 11.24 2.47
CA ARG A 114 -10.08 12.18 1.59
C ARG A 114 -10.98 12.74 0.50
N LEU A 115 -11.68 11.86 -0.22
CA LEU A 115 -12.59 12.24 -1.30
C LEU A 115 -13.81 13.00 -0.78
N ALA A 116 -14.40 12.57 0.34
CA ALA A 116 -15.54 13.25 0.94
C ALA A 116 -15.16 14.66 1.42
N LEU A 117 -14.01 14.81 2.09
CA LEU A 117 -13.47 16.11 2.51
C LEU A 117 -13.24 17.03 1.31
N THR A 118 -12.61 16.51 0.25
CA THR A 118 -12.37 17.29 -0.99
C THR A 118 -13.69 17.79 -1.59
N LYS A 119 -14.71 16.93 -1.65
CA LYS A 119 -16.06 17.31 -2.15
C LYS A 119 -16.76 18.32 -1.24
N LEU A 120 -16.67 18.16 0.08
CA LEU A 120 -17.25 19.08 1.07
C LEU A 120 -16.60 20.46 1.03
N VAL A 121 -15.27 20.51 0.91
CA VAL A 121 -14.50 21.75 0.76
C VAL A 121 -14.89 22.49 -0.52
N THR A 122 -15.05 21.75 -1.62
CA THR A 122 -15.49 22.30 -2.91
C THR A 122 -16.93 22.83 -2.86
N ASP A 123 -17.83 22.13 -2.16
CA ASP A 123 -19.24 22.53 -1.97
C ASP A 123 -19.38 23.72 -1.00
N GLY A 124 -18.45 23.87 -0.05
CA GLY A 124 -18.41 24.95 0.94
C GLY A 124 -19.47 24.86 2.05
N ARG A 125 -20.37 23.87 1.98
CA ARG A 125 -21.44 23.59 2.94
C ARG A 125 -21.07 22.41 3.83
N ILE A 126 -20.78 22.70 5.10
CA ILE A 126 -20.29 21.69 6.06
C ILE A 126 -21.19 21.68 7.29
N HIS A 127 -22.10 20.71 7.33
CA HIS A 127 -22.96 20.41 8.47
C HIS A 127 -23.24 18.91 8.53
N PRO A 128 -23.63 18.35 9.70
CA PRO A 128 -23.68 16.90 9.93
C PRO A 128 -24.45 16.11 8.87
N ALA A 129 -25.68 16.49 8.54
CA ALA A 129 -26.47 15.79 7.52
C ALA A 129 -25.79 15.76 6.14
N ARG A 130 -25.14 16.86 5.73
CA ARG A 130 -24.43 16.92 4.44
C ARG A 130 -23.15 16.08 4.45
N ILE A 131 -22.48 16.01 5.59
CA ILE A 131 -21.30 15.16 5.79
C ILE A 131 -21.71 13.70 5.60
N GLU A 132 -22.75 13.25 6.30
CA GLU A 132 -23.28 11.88 6.20
C GLU A 132 -23.66 11.52 4.76
N ASP A 133 -24.44 12.39 4.09
CA ASP A 133 -24.83 12.21 2.69
C ASP A 133 -23.62 12.11 1.75
N MET A 134 -22.62 13.00 1.94
CA MET A 134 -21.45 13.05 1.07
C MET A 134 -20.54 11.84 1.26
N VAL A 135 -20.37 11.38 2.50
CA VAL A 135 -19.60 10.18 2.83
C VAL A 135 -20.27 8.96 2.22
N ALA A 136 -21.58 8.77 2.42
CA ALA A 136 -22.32 7.63 1.86
C ALA A 136 -22.26 7.59 0.32
N LYS A 137 -22.39 8.75 -0.34
CA LYS A 137 -22.24 8.85 -1.79
C LYS A 137 -20.83 8.49 -2.24
N THR A 138 -19.82 9.01 -1.54
CA THR A 138 -18.41 8.79 -1.87
C THR A 138 -18.00 7.35 -1.67
N GLU A 139 -18.49 6.70 -0.61
CA GLU A 139 -18.29 5.27 -0.39
C GLU A 139 -18.86 4.45 -1.55
N LYS A 140 -20.09 4.74 -1.98
CA LYS A 140 -20.71 4.06 -3.14
C LYS A 140 -19.90 4.26 -4.43
N ASP A 141 -19.48 5.50 -4.71
CA ASP A 141 -18.66 5.83 -5.88
C ASP A 141 -17.32 5.04 -5.84
N LEU A 142 -16.69 4.97 -4.67
CA LEU A 142 -15.41 4.29 -4.46
C LEU A 142 -15.56 2.77 -4.63
N GLN A 143 -16.62 2.16 -4.11
CA GLN A 143 -16.90 0.73 -4.29
C GLN A 143 -17.08 0.37 -5.77
N GLU A 144 -17.75 1.23 -6.54
CA GLU A 144 -17.87 1.03 -7.98
C GLU A 144 -16.52 1.17 -8.69
N ALA A 145 -15.69 2.14 -8.29
CA ALA A 145 -14.34 2.32 -8.81
C ALA A 145 -13.46 1.09 -8.52
N ILE A 146 -13.45 0.60 -7.29
CA ILE A 146 -12.74 -0.64 -6.87
C ILE A 146 -13.12 -1.81 -7.77
N ARG A 147 -14.43 -2.04 -7.96
CA ARG A 147 -14.91 -3.12 -8.83
C ARG A 147 -14.42 -2.97 -10.27
N LYS A 148 -14.54 -1.77 -10.85
CA LYS A 148 -14.08 -1.49 -12.22
C LYS A 148 -12.57 -1.67 -12.37
N THR A 149 -11.79 -1.20 -11.40
CA THR A 149 -10.33 -1.37 -11.39
C THR A 149 -9.96 -2.85 -11.42
N GLY A 150 -10.54 -3.67 -10.54
CA GLY A 150 -10.29 -5.12 -10.55
C GLY A 150 -10.68 -5.79 -11.87
N GLU A 151 -11.85 -5.45 -12.44
CA GLU A 151 -12.30 -5.98 -13.73
C GLU A 151 -11.36 -5.60 -14.89
N ASN A 152 -10.89 -4.35 -14.90
CA ASN A 152 -9.94 -3.86 -15.88
C ASN A 152 -8.60 -4.58 -15.74
N THR A 153 -8.05 -4.67 -14.52
CA THR A 153 -6.78 -5.35 -14.25
C THR A 153 -6.79 -6.79 -14.75
N VAL A 154 -7.82 -7.56 -14.40
CA VAL A 154 -7.90 -8.97 -14.80
C VAL A 154 -7.98 -9.12 -16.33
N ARG A 155 -8.68 -8.19 -17.01
CA ARG A 155 -8.75 -8.15 -18.47
C ARG A 155 -7.41 -7.80 -19.11
N ASP A 156 -6.73 -6.78 -18.59
CA ASP A 156 -5.50 -6.23 -19.17
C ASP A 156 -4.30 -7.18 -18.93
N VAL A 157 -4.25 -7.81 -17.76
CA VAL A 157 -3.29 -8.89 -17.45
C VAL A 157 -3.66 -10.17 -18.20
N GLY A 158 -4.93 -10.36 -18.58
CA GLY A 158 -5.38 -11.54 -19.32
C GLY A 158 -5.49 -12.80 -18.44
N VAL A 159 -5.74 -12.64 -17.14
CA VAL A 159 -6.06 -13.74 -16.22
C VAL A 159 -7.56 -14.03 -16.32
N ARG A 160 -7.96 -15.31 -16.25
CA ARG A 160 -9.36 -15.73 -16.34
C ARG A 160 -9.71 -16.69 -15.21
N GLY A 161 -11.00 -16.79 -14.88
CA GLY A 161 -11.51 -17.74 -13.89
C GLY A 161 -11.49 -17.25 -12.45
N LEU A 162 -11.17 -15.97 -12.21
CA LEU A 162 -11.36 -15.35 -10.90
C LEU A 162 -12.83 -14.99 -10.70
N ASN A 163 -13.33 -15.22 -9.50
CA ASN A 163 -14.70 -14.86 -9.14
C ASN A 163 -14.80 -13.38 -8.72
N LYS A 164 -16.03 -12.92 -8.47
CA LYS A 164 -16.31 -11.51 -8.14
C LYS A 164 -15.60 -11.03 -6.87
N GLU A 165 -15.43 -11.92 -5.89
CA GLU A 165 -14.79 -11.60 -4.62
C GLU A 165 -13.30 -11.30 -4.81
N LEU A 166 -12.57 -12.17 -5.51
CA LEU A 166 -11.15 -11.95 -5.82
C LEU A 166 -10.94 -10.71 -6.70
N ILE A 167 -11.81 -10.50 -7.68
CA ILE A 167 -11.78 -9.30 -8.53
C ILE A 167 -11.96 -8.03 -7.68
N HIS A 168 -12.88 -8.07 -6.71
CA HIS A 168 -13.10 -6.96 -5.80
C HIS A 168 -11.88 -6.70 -4.90
N LEU A 169 -11.29 -7.75 -4.31
CA LEU A 169 -10.09 -7.63 -3.49
C LEU A 169 -8.88 -7.11 -4.28
N LEU A 170 -8.70 -7.54 -5.53
CA LEU A 170 -7.69 -6.98 -6.43
C LEU A 170 -7.89 -5.47 -6.61
N GLY A 171 -9.13 -5.04 -6.83
CA GLY A 171 -9.45 -3.61 -6.91
C GLY A 171 -9.09 -2.83 -5.64
N ARG A 172 -9.20 -3.44 -4.45
CA ARG A 172 -8.84 -2.79 -3.17
C ARG A 172 -7.33 -2.53 -3.07
N LEU A 173 -6.50 -3.37 -3.70
CA LEU A 173 -5.04 -3.20 -3.70
C LEU A 173 -4.59 -1.88 -4.35
N GLN A 174 -5.43 -1.27 -5.21
CA GLN A 174 -5.18 0.06 -5.78
C GLN A 174 -5.01 1.15 -4.72
N TYR A 175 -5.58 0.97 -3.54
CA TYR A 175 -5.50 1.93 -2.43
C TYR A 175 -4.51 1.49 -1.36
N ARG A 176 -3.86 0.33 -1.54
CA ARG A 176 -2.86 -0.20 -0.64
C ARG A 176 -1.47 0.14 -1.17
N PHE A 177 -0.62 0.63 -0.28
CA PHE A 177 0.78 0.85 -0.55
C PHE A 177 1.62 0.02 0.41
N SER A 178 2.71 -0.55 -0.10
CA SER A 178 3.70 -1.32 0.66
C SER A 178 5.08 -0.89 0.18
N TYR A 179 6.00 -0.58 1.10
CA TYR A 179 7.33 -0.08 0.75
C TYR A 179 7.33 1.14 -0.20
N GLY A 180 6.26 1.96 -0.15
CA GLY A 180 6.09 3.10 -1.05
C GLY A 180 5.60 2.76 -2.45
N GLU A 181 5.30 1.50 -2.75
CA GLU A 181 4.76 1.08 -4.05
C GLU A 181 3.27 0.78 -3.94
N ASN A 182 2.53 1.07 -5.00
CA ASN A 182 1.14 0.66 -5.10
C ASN A 182 1.05 -0.86 -5.27
N VAL A 183 0.35 -1.54 -4.38
CA VAL A 183 0.35 -3.01 -4.35
C VAL A 183 -0.30 -3.61 -5.60
N LEU A 184 -1.36 -3.00 -6.15
CA LEU A 184 -1.98 -3.50 -7.38
C LEU A 184 -1.02 -3.42 -8.56
N GLN A 185 -0.33 -2.28 -8.71
CA GLN A 185 0.67 -2.09 -9.76
C GLN A 185 1.81 -3.11 -9.62
N HIS A 186 2.34 -3.25 -8.39
CA HIS A 186 3.35 -4.25 -8.06
C HIS A 186 2.88 -5.67 -8.45
N SER A 187 1.68 -6.10 -8.04
CA SER A 187 1.14 -7.42 -8.40
C SER A 187 0.98 -7.63 -9.91
N VAL A 188 0.63 -6.58 -10.66
CA VAL A 188 0.57 -6.61 -12.13
C VAL A 188 1.96 -6.84 -12.73
N GLU A 189 2.98 -6.16 -12.22
CA GLU A 189 4.36 -6.33 -12.69
C GLU A 189 4.89 -7.73 -12.39
N VAL A 190 4.69 -8.22 -11.17
CA VAL A 190 5.05 -9.59 -10.76
C VAL A 190 4.36 -10.61 -11.65
N ALA A 191 3.07 -10.43 -11.98
CA ALA A 191 2.35 -11.29 -12.90
C ALA A 191 2.99 -11.37 -14.29
N TYR A 192 3.43 -10.24 -14.85
CA TYR A 192 4.09 -10.20 -16.15
C TYR A 192 5.51 -10.79 -16.12
N LEU A 193 6.30 -10.48 -15.09
CA LEU A 193 7.64 -11.05 -14.91
C LEU A 193 7.58 -12.58 -14.76
N ALA A 194 6.73 -13.08 -13.86
CA ALA A 194 6.57 -14.51 -13.62
C ALA A 194 6.11 -15.23 -14.88
N ALA A 195 5.17 -14.65 -15.64
CA ALA A 195 4.72 -15.19 -16.91
C ALA A 195 5.81 -15.25 -17.98
N ALA A 196 6.64 -14.20 -18.09
CA ALA A 196 7.74 -14.15 -19.04
C ALA A 196 8.82 -15.19 -18.71
N MET A 197 9.25 -15.26 -17.45
CA MET A 197 10.22 -16.27 -17.01
C MET A 197 9.69 -17.69 -17.20
N ALA A 198 8.41 -17.93 -16.90
CA ALA A 198 7.78 -19.23 -17.11
C ALA A 198 7.79 -19.66 -18.58
N ALA A 199 7.54 -18.72 -19.51
CA ALA A 199 7.55 -19.01 -20.94
C ALA A 199 8.94 -19.43 -21.43
N GLU A 200 9.99 -18.78 -20.94
CA GLU A 200 11.37 -19.06 -21.35
C GLU A 200 11.88 -20.41 -20.84
N ILE A 201 11.51 -20.81 -19.62
CA ILE A 201 11.97 -22.08 -19.02
C ILE A 201 11.01 -23.26 -19.26
N GLY A 202 9.90 -23.03 -19.97
CA GLY A 202 8.89 -24.05 -20.26
C GLY A 202 7.99 -24.43 -19.07
N ALA A 203 7.88 -23.57 -18.06
CA ALA A 203 6.94 -23.73 -16.95
C ALA A 203 5.52 -23.27 -17.34
N ASN A 204 4.53 -23.50 -16.45
CA ASN A 204 3.15 -23.13 -16.72
C ASN A 204 2.91 -21.62 -16.58
N VAL A 205 2.95 -20.93 -17.71
CA VAL A 205 2.71 -19.47 -17.82
C VAL A 205 1.41 -19.03 -17.16
N ARG A 206 0.32 -19.81 -17.26
CA ARG A 206 -0.97 -19.43 -16.68
C ARG A 206 -0.94 -19.46 -15.15
N VAL A 207 -0.31 -20.47 -14.58
CA VAL A 207 -0.15 -20.62 -13.13
C VAL A 207 0.75 -19.52 -12.60
N ALA A 208 1.94 -19.32 -13.19
CA ALA A 208 2.87 -18.27 -12.79
C ALA A 208 2.25 -16.86 -12.87
N LYS A 209 1.51 -16.57 -13.96
CA LYS A 209 0.83 -15.27 -14.13
C LYS A 209 -0.26 -15.02 -13.10
N MET A 210 -1.09 -16.03 -12.83
CA MET A 210 -2.17 -15.92 -11.84
C MET A 210 -1.60 -15.86 -10.41
N GLY A 211 -0.55 -16.65 -10.12
CA GLY A 211 0.17 -16.61 -8.85
C GLY A 211 0.78 -15.23 -8.62
N GLY A 212 1.50 -14.69 -9.61
CA GLY A 212 2.07 -13.34 -9.53
C GLY A 212 1.04 -12.24 -9.34
N LEU A 213 -0.14 -12.34 -9.97
CA LEU A 213 -1.22 -11.36 -9.77
C LEU A 213 -1.85 -11.44 -8.37
N LEU A 214 -1.84 -12.62 -7.75
CA LEU A 214 -2.55 -12.88 -6.49
C LEU A 214 -1.63 -13.01 -5.27
N HIS A 215 -0.30 -13.03 -5.43
CA HIS A 215 0.65 -13.32 -4.34
C HIS A 215 0.42 -12.42 -3.12
N ASP A 216 0.11 -11.15 -3.37
CA ASP A 216 -0.10 -10.12 -2.37
C ASP A 216 -1.58 -9.84 -2.04
N ILE A 217 -2.52 -10.67 -2.52
CA ILE A 217 -3.97 -10.43 -2.36
C ILE A 217 -4.40 -10.33 -0.89
N GLY A 218 -3.68 -11.02 0.01
CA GLY A 218 -3.91 -10.94 1.46
C GLY A 218 -3.72 -9.53 2.03
N LYS A 219 -2.89 -8.67 1.41
CA LYS A 219 -2.71 -7.28 1.85
C LYS A 219 -4.00 -6.46 1.81
N ALA A 220 -4.98 -6.87 0.99
CA ALA A 220 -6.32 -6.26 0.98
C ALA A 220 -7.09 -6.49 2.30
N LEU A 221 -6.73 -7.49 3.09
CA LEU A 221 -7.45 -7.93 4.30
C LEU A 221 -6.62 -7.87 5.60
N THR A 222 -5.32 -7.56 5.53
CA THR A 222 -4.41 -7.47 6.71
C THR A 222 -4.84 -6.50 7.83
N HIS A 223 -5.79 -5.59 7.58
CA HIS A 223 -6.36 -4.71 8.62
C HIS A 223 -7.62 -5.29 9.28
N GLU A 224 -8.20 -6.34 8.68
CA GLU A 224 -9.40 -7.05 9.15
C GLU A 224 -9.02 -8.40 9.79
N ILE A 225 -7.95 -9.03 9.32
CA ILE A 225 -7.49 -10.36 9.72
C ILE A 225 -6.03 -10.27 10.16
N GLU A 226 -5.75 -10.76 11.37
CA GLU A 226 -4.39 -10.87 11.91
C GLU A 226 -3.67 -12.07 11.28
N GLY A 227 -2.41 -11.86 10.86
CA GLY A 227 -1.56 -12.91 10.30
C GLY A 227 -0.71 -12.44 9.11
N PRO A 228 0.22 -13.29 8.63
CA PRO A 228 1.00 -13.02 7.44
C PRO A 228 0.11 -12.90 6.19
N HIS A 229 0.39 -11.94 5.31
CA HIS A 229 -0.45 -11.71 4.13
C HIS A 229 -0.42 -12.88 3.15
N ALA A 230 0.68 -13.65 3.10
CA ALA A 230 0.78 -14.85 2.28
C ALA A 230 -0.22 -15.93 2.73
N GLU A 231 -0.31 -16.19 4.04
CA GLU A 231 -1.27 -17.14 4.61
C GLU A 231 -2.71 -16.69 4.38
N ILE A 232 -3.02 -15.42 4.68
CA ILE A 232 -4.33 -14.83 4.44
C ILE A 232 -4.71 -14.94 2.95
N GLY A 233 -3.78 -14.62 2.06
CA GLY A 233 -3.97 -14.72 0.61
C GLY A 233 -4.26 -16.14 0.16
N ALA A 234 -3.52 -17.13 0.67
CA ALA A 234 -3.71 -18.54 0.36
C ALA A 234 -5.07 -19.07 0.84
N GLU A 235 -5.51 -18.67 2.03
CA GLU A 235 -6.85 -19.00 2.54
C GLU A 235 -7.96 -18.42 1.67
N VAL A 236 -7.85 -17.15 1.31
CA VAL A 236 -8.81 -16.46 0.45
C VAL A 236 -8.88 -17.14 -0.91
N ALA A 237 -7.73 -17.45 -1.52
CA ALA A 237 -7.64 -18.16 -2.78
C ALA A 237 -8.28 -19.56 -2.68
N THR A 238 -8.07 -20.28 -1.57
CA THR A 238 -8.67 -21.58 -1.30
C THR A 238 -10.19 -21.50 -1.20
N LYS A 239 -10.73 -20.57 -0.41
CA LYS A 239 -12.18 -20.32 -0.26
C LYS A 239 -12.83 -20.01 -1.61
N ASN A 240 -12.10 -19.27 -2.45
CA ASN A 240 -12.54 -18.86 -3.78
C ASN A 240 -12.22 -19.87 -4.91
N LYS A 241 -11.81 -21.10 -4.56
CA LYS A 241 -11.58 -22.23 -5.47
C LYS A 241 -10.53 -21.96 -6.56
N VAL A 242 -9.52 -21.17 -6.23
CA VAL A 242 -8.34 -20.98 -7.08
C VAL A 242 -7.59 -22.33 -7.22
N PRO A 243 -6.96 -22.63 -8.36
CA PRO A 243 -6.20 -23.88 -8.52
C PRO A 243 -5.08 -24.04 -7.49
N LYS A 244 -4.88 -25.26 -6.97
CA LYS A 244 -3.84 -25.57 -5.96
C LYS A 244 -2.43 -25.06 -6.31
N PRO A 245 -1.93 -25.19 -7.56
CA PRO A 245 -0.60 -24.67 -7.90
C PRO A 245 -0.48 -23.15 -7.73
N VAL A 246 -1.56 -22.41 -7.95
CA VAL A 246 -1.60 -20.95 -7.75
C VAL A 246 -1.67 -20.63 -6.25
N ILE A 247 -2.44 -21.38 -5.48
CA ILE A 247 -2.50 -21.24 -4.01
C ILE A 247 -1.11 -21.45 -3.40
N ALA A 248 -0.38 -22.48 -3.86
CA ALA A 248 1.00 -22.73 -3.42
C ALA A 248 1.92 -21.54 -3.72
N ALA A 249 1.87 -21.01 -4.94
CA ALA A 249 2.65 -19.82 -5.30
C ALA A 249 2.29 -18.57 -4.47
N ILE A 250 1.05 -18.44 -3.98
CA ILE A 250 0.65 -17.36 -3.07
C ILE A 250 1.18 -17.62 -1.66
N ALA A 251 1.12 -18.86 -1.16
CA ALA A 251 1.57 -19.18 0.20
C ALA A 251 3.08 -19.07 0.35
N GLU A 252 3.82 -19.53 -0.65
CA GLU A 252 5.27 -19.76 -0.57
C GLU A 252 6.12 -18.58 -1.08
N HIS A 253 5.53 -17.46 -1.52
CA HIS A 253 6.30 -16.40 -2.20
C HIS A 253 7.34 -15.66 -1.33
N HIS A 254 7.28 -15.82 0.01
CA HIS A 254 8.31 -15.37 0.96
C HIS A 254 9.16 -16.51 1.53
N ASP A 255 8.88 -17.76 1.16
CA ASP A 255 9.54 -18.93 1.72
C ASP A 255 10.87 -19.21 0.97
N ASP A 256 11.80 -19.89 1.65
CA ASP A 256 13.04 -20.34 1.00
C ASP A 256 12.79 -21.58 0.12
N ASP A 257 11.88 -22.47 0.56
CA ASP A 257 11.54 -23.72 -0.11
C ASP A 257 10.26 -23.56 -0.95
N HIS A 258 10.31 -24.01 -2.21
CA HIS A 258 9.21 -23.85 -3.15
C HIS A 258 8.76 -25.20 -3.70
N SER A 259 7.46 -25.45 -3.72
CA SER A 259 6.89 -26.74 -4.14
C SER A 259 6.83 -26.93 -5.66
N SER A 260 7.03 -25.86 -6.43
CA SER A 260 6.97 -25.87 -7.89
C SER A 260 7.85 -24.78 -8.53
N PRO A 261 8.26 -24.95 -9.81
CA PRO A 261 8.93 -23.90 -10.56
C PRO A 261 8.12 -22.61 -10.59
N GLU A 262 6.80 -22.67 -10.74
CA GLU A 262 5.94 -21.49 -10.80
C GLU A 262 5.92 -20.71 -9.49
N SER A 263 5.93 -21.41 -8.35
CA SER A 263 6.06 -20.79 -7.02
C SER A 263 7.38 -20.02 -6.92
N PHE A 264 8.50 -20.67 -7.28
CA PHE A 264 9.82 -20.03 -7.29
C PHE A 264 9.88 -18.82 -8.24
N LEU A 265 9.25 -18.92 -9.42
CA LEU A 265 9.19 -17.82 -10.38
C LEU A 265 8.39 -16.61 -9.85
N VAL A 266 7.35 -16.84 -9.06
CA VAL A 266 6.57 -15.76 -8.42
C VAL A 266 7.43 -15.07 -7.37
N ALA A 267 8.11 -15.80 -6.49
CA ALA A 267 9.03 -15.23 -5.50
C ALA A 267 10.19 -14.45 -6.17
N ALA A 268 10.78 -15.01 -7.23
CA ALA A 268 11.82 -14.33 -7.99
C ALA A 268 11.30 -13.05 -8.65
N ALA A 269 10.09 -13.07 -9.21
CA ALA A 269 9.45 -11.90 -9.81
C ALA A 269 9.14 -10.80 -8.77
N ASP A 270 8.66 -11.18 -7.59
CA ASP A 270 8.44 -10.26 -6.46
C ASP A 270 9.74 -9.57 -6.05
N ALA A 271 10.80 -10.35 -5.80
CA ALA A 271 12.12 -9.82 -5.46
C ALA A 271 12.68 -8.87 -6.54
N ILE A 272 12.52 -9.21 -7.83
CA ILE A 272 12.94 -8.34 -8.94
C ILE A 272 12.13 -7.05 -8.97
N SER A 273 10.81 -7.12 -8.74
CA SER A 273 9.95 -5.95 -8.71
C SER A 273 10.32 -5.01 -7.57
N ALA A 274 10.56 -5.57 -6.37
CA ALA A 274 10.91 -4.81 -5.17
C ALA A 274 12.35 -4.22 -5.18
N ALA A 275 13.29 -4.85 -5.90
CA ALA A 275 14.70 -4.43 -5.91
C ALA A 275 15.03 -3.26 -6.86
N ARG A 276 14.03 -2.65 -7.53
CA ARG A 276 14.30 -1.65 -8.56
C ARG A 276 14.85 -0.33 -8.00
N PRO A 277 15.94 0.21 -8.59
CA PRO A 277 16.48 1.51 -8.18
C PRO A 277 15.50 2.64 -8.51
N GLY A 278 14.88 3.19 -7.46
CA GLY A 278 13.85 4.23 -7.52
C GLY A 278 13.04 4.34 -6.23
N ALA A 279 13.00 3.25 -5.44
CA ALA A 279 12.22 3.10 -4.22
C ALA A 279 13.03 3.20 -2.91
N ARG A 280 14.00 4.11 -2.81
CA ARG A 280 14.66 4.40 -1.52
C ARG A 280 14.14 5.68 -0.89
N ARG A 281 13.13 5.52 -0.04
CA ARG A 281 13.03 6.29 1.21
C ARG A 281 12.84 5.32 2.37
N ASP A 282 13.97 4.79 2.83
CA ASP A 282 14.22 4.14 4.14
C ASP A 282 13.72 4.94 5.36
N THR A 283 12.95 6.02 5.18
CA THR A 283 12.50 6.91 6.25
C THR A 283 11.11 6.58 6.76
N VAL A 284 10.19 6.06 5.94
CA VAL A 284 8.79 5.82 6.37
C VAL A 284 8.63 4.49 7.08
N GLU A 285 9.29 3.43 6.60
CA GLU A 285 9.22 2.11 7.21
C GLU A 285 9.95 2.07 8.55
N HIS A 286 11.17 2.60 8.62
CA HIS A 286 11.88 2.78 9.89
C HIS A 286 11.08 3.65 10.86
N TYR A 287 10.34 4.63 10.35
CA TYR A 287 9.46 5.45 11.17
C TYR A 287 8.26 4.66 11.72
N LEU A 288 7.59 3.83 10.91
CA LEU A 288 6.49 2.97 11.37
C LEU A 288 6.96 1.90 12.36
N LYS A 289 8.04 1.19 12.05
CA LYS A 289 8.69 0.24 12.97
C LYS A 289 9.08 0.92 14.28
N ARG A 290 9.53 2.18 14.23
CA ARG A 290 9.85 2.99 15.41
C ARG A 290 8.63 3.37 16.23
N LEU A 291 7.50 3.70 15.61
CA LEU A 291 6.25 3.97 16.32
C LEU A 291 5.72 2.70 17.01
N GLN A 292 5.73 1.57 16.31
CA GLN A 292 5.32 0.28 16.87
C GLN A 292 6.22 -0.13 18.05
N ALA A 293 7.54 0.05 17.94
CA ALA A 293 8.46 -0.24 19.03
C ALA A 293 8.17 0.63 20.27
N LEU A 294 7.87 1.92 20.09
CA LEU A 294 7.47 2.80 21.20
C LEU A 294 6.17 2.34 21.87
N GLU A 295 5.17 1.93 21.09
CA GLU A 295 3.90 1.44 21.61
C GLU A 295 4.08 0.13 22.40
N GLN A 296 4.90 -0.79 21.88
CA GLN A 296 5.23 -2.05 22.55
C GLN A 296 5.92 -1.84 23.89
N VAL A 297 6.84 -0.87 23.99
CA VAL A 297 7.50 -0.53 25.27
C VAL A 297 6.48 -0.12 26.33
N GLY A 298 5.51 0.71 25.98
CA GLY A 298 4.45 1.12 26.91
C GLY A 298 3.46 -0.02 27.22
N MET A 299 3.13 -0.84 26.22
CA MET A 299 2.20 -1.96 26.38
C MET A 299 2.75 -3.11 27.23
N ALA A 300 4.07 -3.19 27.38
CA ALA A 300 4.76 -4.19 28.20
C ALA A 300 4.65 -3.96 29.72
N PHE A 301 4.01 -2.87 30.16
CA PHE A 301 3.79 -2.58 31.59
C PHE A 301 2.42 -3.10 32.04
N ASP A 302 2.39 -3.75 33.21
CA ASP A 302 1.15 -4.26 33.81
C ASP A 302 0.17 -3.12 34.13
N GLY A 303 -1.12 -3.37 33.91
CA GLY A 303 -2.18 -2.38 34.14
C GLY A 303 -2.40 -1.40 32.99
N VAL A 304 -1.62 -1.47 31.91
CA VAL A 304 -1.86 -0.72 30.68
C VAL A 304 -2.99 -1.36 29.86
N GLU A 305 -3.98 -0.57 29.50
CA GLU A 305 -5.07 -0.99 28.61
C GLU A 305 -4.70 -0.73 27.14
N LYS A 306 -4.19 0.47 26.85
CA LYS A 306 -3.83 0.93 25.50
C LYS A 306 -2.61 1.83 25.54
N CYS A 307 -1.79 1.77 24.50
CA CYS A 307 -0.61 2.61 24.34
C CYS A 307 -0.56 3.17 22.91
N TYR A 308 -0.32 4.47 22.77
CA TYR A 308 -0.32 5.18 21.49
C TYR A 308 0.93 6.04 21.35
N ALA A 309 1.66 5.91 20.24
CA ALA A 309 2.72 6.83 19.87
C ALA A 309 2.14 7.94 18.97
N ILE A 310 2.07 9.16 19.49
CA ILE A 310 1.46 10.34 18.87
C ILE A 310 2.56 11.35 18.50
N GLN A 311 2.22 12.37 17.71
CA GLN A 311 3.12 13.45 17.30
C GLN A 311 4.41 12.93 16.67
N ALA A 312 4.25 12.02 15.71
CA ALA A 312 5.37 11.41 15.02
C ALA A 312 6.38 10.66 15.91
N GLY A 313 5.89 10.15 17.05
CA GLY A 313 6.66 9.39 18.04
C GLY A 313 7.37 10.27 19.06
N ARG A 314 7.03 11.56 19.13
CA ARG A 314 7.51 12.50 20.15
C ARG A 314 6.64 12.52 21.40
N GLU A 315 5.46 11.93 21.37
CA GLU A 315 4.59 11.74 22.53
C GLU A 315 4.12 10.29 22.60
N ILE A 316 4.10 9.70 23.78
CA ILE A 316 3.48 8.40 24.04
C ILE A 316 2.37 8.59 25.08
N ARG A 317 1.17 8.12 24.74
CA ARG A 317 0.00 8.15 25.62
C ARG A 317 -0.37 6.74 26.06
N ILE A 318 -0.44 6.56 27.36
CA ILE A 318 -0.68 5.27 27.99
C ILE A 318 -1.99 5.38 28.76
N LEU A 319 -3.00 4.64 28.34
CA LEU A 319 -4.26 4.51 29.05
C LEU A 319 -4.14 3.32 29.98
N VAL A 320 -4.38 3.56 31.27
CA VAL A 320 -4.30 2.52 32.29
C VAL A 320 -5.70 2.16 32.81
N LYS A 321 -5.84 0.91 33.25
CA LYS A 321 -7.04 0.43 33.93
C LYS A 321 -7.14 1.11 35.29
N PRO A 322 -8.19 1.90 35.57
CA PRO A 322 -8.31 2.63 36.83
C PRO A 322 -8.42 1.72 38.05
N GLU A 323 -8.87 0.47 37.88
CA GLU A 323 -8.99 -0.52 38.96
C GLU A 323 -7.63 -1.08 39.39
N ASP A 324 -6.67 -1.15 38.47
CA ASP A 324 -5.37 -1.81 38.67
C ASP A 324 -4.26 -0.80 39.03
N ILE A 325 -4.38 0.45 38.58
CA ILE A 325 -3.36 1.49 38.74
C ILE A 325 -3.92 2.68 39.52
N ASP A 326 -3.27 3.04 40.63
CA ASP A 326 -3.58 4.26 41.38
C ASP A 326 -2.75 5.48 40.88
N ASP A 327 -3.03 6.66 41.42
CA ASP A 327 -2.40 7.90 40.94
C ASP A 327 -0.88 7.94 41.21
N LEU A 328 -0.42 7.25 42.26
CA LEU A 328 1.01 7.14 42.58
C LEU A 328 1.71 6.17 41.62
N ALA A 329 1.09 5.03 41.34
CA ALA A 329 1.54 4.04 40.38
C ALA A 329 1.57 4.60 38.96
N ALA A 330 0.58 5.40 38.55
CA ALA A 330 0.57 6.09 37.26
C ALA A 330 1.78 7.04 37.08
N ASN A 331 2.11 7.81 38.13
CA ASN A 331 3.29 8.68 38.12
C ASN A 331 4.60 7.88 38.03
N ASN A 332 4.69 6.76 38.74
CA ASN A 332 5.85 5.88 38.69
C ASN A 332 5.98 5.18 37.33
N MET A 333 4.86 4.75 36.73
CA MET A 333 4.81 4.15 35.40
C MET A 333 5.35 5.11 34.35
N ALA A 334 4.92 6.39 34.37
CA ALA A 334 5.44 7.40 33.44
C ALA A 334 6.98 7.48 33.48
N ARG A 335 7.57 7.51 34.69
CA ARG A 335 9.03 7.53 34.89
C ARG A 335 9.72 6.26 34.42
N ASN A 336 9.11 5.10 34.67
CA ASN A 336 9.69 3.81 34.30
C ASN A 336 9.67 3.59 32.79
N VAL A 337 8.60 4.04 32.12
CA VAL A 337 8.50 4.01 30.65
C VAL A 337 9.57 4.90 30.01
N VAL A 338 9.79 6.12 30.52
CA VAL A 338 10.87 7.00 30.03
C VAL A 338 12.22 6.26 30.08
N LYS A 339 12.56 5.68 31.24
CA LYS A 339 13.84 4.95 31.40
C LYS A 339 13.96 3.77 30.45
N LYS A 340 12.88 3.04 30.21
CA LYS A 340 12.89 1.88 29.32
C LYS A 340 13.07 2.29 27.85
N ILE A 341 12.41 3.38 27.43
CA ILE A 341 12.61 3.97 26.11
C ILE A 341 14.08 4.41 25.93
N GLU A 342 14.68 5.08 26.92
CA GLU A 342 16.09 5.50 26.87
C GLU A 342 17.09 4.33 26.78
N GLN A 343 16.74 3.16 27.31
CA GLN A 343 17.59 1.98 27.31
C GLN A 343 17.46 1.14 26.03
N GLU A 344 16.24 1.00 25.51
CA GLU A 344 15.93 0.06 24.41
C GLU A 344 15.88 0.74 23.04
N LEU A 345 15.67 2.06 22.97
CA LEU A 345 15.45 2.78 21.72
C LEU A 345 16.41 3.97 21.59
N THR A 346 17.07 4.09 20.43
CA THR A 346 17.87 5.28 20.10
C THR A 346 16.97 6.32 19.45
N TYR A 347 16.77 7.48 20.10
CA TYR A 347 15.87 8.51 19.61
C TYR A 347 16.50 9.92 19.55
N PRO A 348 16.41 10.63 18.41
CA PRO A 348 16.85 12.02 18.33
C PRO A 348 15.78 12.96 18.88
N GLY A 349 16.02 13.50 20.09
CA GLY A 349 15.17 14.50 20.74
C GLY A 349 14.43 13.97 21.96
N GLN A 350 13.56 14.80 22.53
CA GLN A 350 12.78 14.47 23.72
C GLN A 350 11.48 13.75 23.35
N ILE A 351 11.16 12.70 24.11
CA ILE A 351 9.87 11.99 24.04
C ILE A 351 9.08 12.31 25.31
N LYS A 352 7.85 12.77 25.13
CA LYS A 352 6.93 13.07 26.22
C LYS A 352 6.07 11.84 26.54
N VAL A 353 6.12 11.36 27.78
CA VAL A 353 5.28 10.25 28.27
C VAL A 353 4.09 10.80 29.05
N THR A 354 2.87 10.44 28.66
CA THR A 354 1.64 10.83 29.36
C THR A 354 0.87 9.57 29.75
N VAL A 355 0.65 9.38 31.05
CA VAL A 355 -0.21 8.30 31.57
C VAL A 355 -1.57 8.91 31.89
N ILE A 356 -2.64 8.32 31.36
CA ILE A 356 -4.01 8.77 31.49
C ILE A 356 -4.79 7.69 32.24
N ARG A 357 -5.27 8.06 33.43
CA ARG A 357 -6.24 7.28 34.19
C ARG A 357 -7.58 7.98 34.10
N GLU A 358 -8.56 7.34 33.47
CA GLU A 358 -9.89 7.92 33.26
C GLU A 358 -10.96 6.99 33.83
N ASN A 359 -11.76 7.49 34.77
CA ASN A 359 -12.96 6.81 35.26
C ASN A 359 -14.19 7.55 34.75
N ARG A 360 -15.12 6.83 34.09
CA ARG A 360 -16.35 7.40 33.54
C ARG A 360 -17.56 6.81 34.24
N ALA A 361 -18.25 7.62 35.04
CA ALA A 361 -19.58 7.32 35.55
C ALA A 361 -20.63 8.08 34.73
N VAL A 362 -21.63 7.37 34.21
CA VAL A 362 -22.70 7.94 33.39
C VAL A 362 -24.05 7.62 34.02
N GLU A 363 -24.82 8.65 34.35
CA GLU A 363 -26.21 8.52 34.80
C GLU A 363 -27.16 9.27 33.87
N TYR A 364 -28.38 8.77 33.76
CA TYR A 364 -29.43 9.37 32.95
C TYR A 364 -30.60 9.75 33.85
N ALA A 365 -30.97 11.03 33.86
CA ALA A 365 -32.22 11.48 34.46
C ALA A 365 -33.40 11.13 33.53
N ARG A 366 -34.54 10.76 34.12
CA ARG A 366 -35.82 10.63 33.41
C ARG A 366 -36.69 11.84 33.64
#